data_AF-C9SBY0-F1
#
_entry.id   AF-C9SBY0-F1
#
_cell.length_a   1.000
_cell.length_b   1.000
_cell.length_c   1.000
_cell.angle_alpha   90.00
_cell.angle_beta   90.00
_cell.angle_gamma   90.00
#
_symmetry.space_group_name_H-M   'P 1'
#
loop_
_entity.id
_entity.type
_entity.pdbx_description
1 polymer ?
#
loop_
_entity_poly.entity_id
_entity_poly.type
_entity_poly.pdbx_seq_one_letter_code
_entity_poly.pdbx_strand_id
1 'polypeptide(L)'
;MQQLLKLANEADIDALANVMEDFVEVFATELTPFAVALSEQLRDTYLRIVREVLDKNRNEGGDDDFGDYLDEKSITALGVLQTIGTLILTLESTPDVLLHIEAILMPVIQVTLENKLYDLYNEIFEIIDSCTFAAKSISPTMWQAFELIHATFKAGAELYLEDMLPALDNFVQRCFP
;
A
#
# COMPACT_ATOMS: atom_id res chain seq x y z
N MET A 1 6.35 -6.11 -26.90
CA MET A 1 7.14 -5.64 -25.74
C MET A 1 8.59 -6.15 -25.79
N GLN A 2 8.86 -7.46 -25.74
CA GLN A 2 10.24 -8.01 -25.67
C GLN A 2 11.18 -7.64 -26.84
N GLN A 3 10.70 -7.57 -28.07
CA GLN A 3 11.54 -7.17 -29.22
C GLN A 3 11.89 -5.69 -29.24
N LEU A 4 11.06 -4.85 -28.62
CA LEU A 4 11.20 -3.39 -28.60
C LEU A 4 12.13 -2.94 -27.46
N LEU A 5 12.03 -3.59 -26.30
CA LEU A 5 13.01 -3.50 -25.20
C LEU A 5 14.42 -3.93 -25.65
N LYS A 6 14.51 -4.91 -26.56
CA LYS A 6 15.78 -5.33 -27.15
C LYS A 6 16.40 -4.24 -28.03
N LEU A 7 15.58 -3.57 -28.85
CA LEU A 7 16.01 -2.46 -29.68
C LEU A 7 16.42 -1.22 -28.86
N ALA A 8 15.68 -0.95 -27.78
CA ALA A 8 15.97 0.14 -26.83
C ALA A 8 17.33 -0.03 -26.14
N ASN A 9 17.69 -1.27 -25.80
CA ASN A 9 18.97 -1.60 -25.14
C ASN A 9 20.17 -1.64 -26.11
N GLU A 10 19.91 -1.72 -27.42
CA GLU A 10 20.94 -1.77 -28.47
C GLU A 10 21.25 -0.37 -29.06
N ALA A 11 20.41 0.64 -28.81
CA ALA A 11 20.57 2.00 -29.31
C ALA A 11 20.59 3.01 -28.16
N ASP A 12 21.79 3.40 -27.75
CA ASP A 12 22.05 4.41 -26.70
C ASP A 12 21.73 5.81 -27.25
N ILE A 13 20.45 6.18 -27.26
CA ILE A 13 19.96 7.44 -27.84
C ILE A 13 18.97 8.05 -26.86
N ASP A 14 19.26 9.25 -26.34
CA ASP A 14 18.38 10.02 -25.45
C ASP A 14 16.93 10.17 -25.96
N ALA A 15 16.71 10.04 -27.28
CA ALA A 15 15.39 10.01 -27.90
C ALA A 15 14.54 8.78 -27.53
N LEU A 16 15.16 7.66 -27.14
CA LEU A 16 14.47 6.44 -26.70
C LEU A 16 13.87 6.60 -25.30
N ALA A 17 14.45 7.46 -24.45
CA ALA A 17 13.88 7.78 -23.14
C ALA A 17 12.54 8.54 -23.29
N ASN A 18 12.50 9.54 -24.17
CA ASN A 18 11.26 10.26 -24.49
C ASN A 18 10.22 9.33 -25.13
N VAL A 19 10.64 8.42 -26.01
CA VAL A 19 9.72 7.41 -26.59
C VAL A 19 9.26 6.41 -25.53
N MET A 20 10.07 6.06 -24.54
CA MET A 20 9.62 5.23 -23.42
C MET A 20 8.61 5.95 -22.53
N GLU A 21 8.80 7.25 -22.24
CA GLU A 21 7.81 8.07 -21.54
C GLU A 21 6.50 8.15 -22.33
N ASP A 22 6.57 8.47 -23.63
CA ASP A 22 5.40 8.48 -24.53
C ASP A 22 4.72 7.10 -24.59
N PHE A 23 5.50 6.01 -24.55
CA PHE A 23 4.96 4.65 -24.48
C PHE A 23 4.28 4.37 -23.14
N VAL A 24 4.83 4.79 -22.00
CA VAL A 24 4.16 4.61 -20.70
C VAL A 24 2.83 5.35 -20.69
N GLU A 25 2.76 6.55 -21.27
CA GLU A 25 1.52 7.31 -21.42
C GLU A 25 0.51 6.61 -22.34
N VAL A 26 0.96 6.08 -23.48
CA VAL A 26 0.10 5.37 -24.45
C VAL A 26 -0.40 4.02 -23.93
N PHE A 27 0.44 3.27 -23.20
CA PHE A 27 0.14 1.92 -22.70
C PHE A 27 -0.44 1.91 -21.27
N ALA A 28 -0.57 3.06 -20.61
CA ALA A 28 -1.13 3.17 -19.24
C ALA A 28 -2.51 2.51 -19.11
N THR A 29 -3.36 2.68 -20.12
CA THR A 29 -4.71 2.08 -20.16
C THR A 29 -4.68 0.55 -20.27
N GLU A 30 -3.68 -0.01 -20.96
CA GLU A 30 -3.52 -1.45 -21.15
C GLU A 30 -2.81 -2.11 -19.97
N LEU A 31 -2.04 -1.34 -19.19
CA LEU A 31 -1.41 -1.77 -17.94
C LEU A 31 -2.36 -1.74 -16.74
N THR A 32 -3.42 -0.93 -16.82
CA THR A 32 -4.42 -0.76 -15.75
C THR A 32 -5.01 -2.09 -15.25
N PRO A 33 -5.50 -3.01 -16.10
CA PRO A 33 -6.07 -4.28 -15.63
C PRO A 33 -5.05 -5.17 -14.92
N PHE A 34 -3.76 -5.07 -15.31
CA PHE A 34 -2.69 -5.82 -14.66
C PHE A 34 -2.37 -5.27 -13.27
N ALA A 35 -2.32 -3.94 -13.12
CA ALA A 35 -2.13 -3.30 -11.83
C ALA A 35 -3.24 -3.69 -10.85
N VAL A 36 -4.49 -3.62 -11.30
CA VAL A 36 -5.66 -4.04 -10.51
C VAL A 36 -5.58 -5.50 -10.10
N ALA A 37 -5.35 -6.41 -11.05
CA ALA A 37 -5.24 -7.85 -10.76
C ALA A 37 -4.09 -8.17 -9.79
N LEU A 38 -2.96 -7.47 -9.93
CA LEU A 38 -1.82 -7.60 -9.02
C LEU A 38 -2.17 -7.10 -7.61
N SER A 39 -2.82 -5.94 -7.48
CA SER A 39 -3.28 -5.43 -6.19
C SER A 39 -4.25 -6.40 -5.50
N GLU A 40 -5.19 -6.99 -6.24
CA GLU A 40 -6.11 -8.00 -5.70
C GLU A 40 -5.36 -9.24 -5.21
N GLN A 41 -4.39 -9.74 -5.99
CA GLN A 41 -3.58 -10.87 -5.60
C GLN A 41 -2.75 -10.58 -4.33
N LEU A 42 -2.15 -9.39 -4.24
CA LEU A 42 -1.37 -8.96 -3.08
C LEU A 42 -2.25 -8.84 -1.84
N ARG A 43 -3.42 -8.20 -1.96
CA ARG A 43 -4.45 -8.14 -0.90
C ARG A 43 -4.81 -9.53 -0.41
N ASP A 44 -5.19 -10.44 -1.31
CA ASP A 44 -5.66 -11.77 -0.93
C ASP A 44 -4.55 -12.59 -0.25
N THR A 45 -3.31 -12.44 -0.73
CA THR A 45 -2.13 -13.05 -0.10
C THR A 45 -1.93 -12.52 1.30
N TYR A 46 -1.95 -11.19 1.48
CA TYR A 46 -1.79 -10.56 2.79
C TYR A 46 -2.87 -11.00 3.78
N LEU A 47 -4.15 -10.92 3.38
CA LEU A 47 -5.28 -11.28 4.25
C LEU A 47 -5.23 -12.75 4.66
N ARG A 48 -4.77 -13.64 3.77
CA ARG A 48 -4.56 -15.05 4.11
C ARG A 48 -3.48 -15.21 5.17
N ILE A 49 -2.34 -14.55 5.00
CA ILE A 49 -1.23 -14.60 5.97
C ILE A 49 -1.70 -14.09 7.34
N VAL A 50 -2.36 -12.93 7.39
CA VAL A 50 -2.87 -12.35 8.64
C VAL A 50 -3.86 -13.26 9.33
N ARG A 51 -4.80 -13.88 8.60
CA ARG A 51 -5.73 -14.86 9.19
C ARG A 51 -4.99 -16.04 9.82
N GLU A 52 -3.99 -16.58 9.14
CA GLU A 52 -3.18 -17.68 9.66
C GLU A 52 -2.39 -17.28 10.93
N VAL A 53 -1.94 -16.03 11.03
CA VAL A 53 -1.29 -15.47 12.23
C VAL A 53 -2.29 -15.35 13.39
N LEU A 54 -3.47 -14.76 13.12
CA LEU A 54 -4.51 -14.54 14.13
C LEU A 54 -5.09 -15.85 14.67
N ASP A 55 -5.31 -16.85 13.81
CA ASP A 55 -5.86 -18.15 14.20
C ASP A 55 -4.90 -18.92 15.11
N LYS A 56 -3.58 -18.83 14.87
CA LYS A 56 -2.57 -19.44 15.75
C LYS A 56 -2.55 -18.77 17.13
N ASN A 57 -2.53 -17.44 17.17
CA ASN A 57 -2.51 -16.69 18.43
C ASN A 57 -3.73 -17.00 19.33
N ARG A 58 -4.90 -17.23 18.74
CA ARG A 58 -6.11 -17.64 19.49
C ARG A 58 -6.01 -19.04 20.10
N ASN A 59 -5.27 -19.95 19.48
CA ASN A 59 -5.17 -21.34 19.92
C ASN A 59 -4.10 -21.55 21.00
N GLU A 60 -3.12 -20.66 21.13
CA GLU A 60 -1.97 -20.81 22.04
C GLU A 60 -2.10 -20.02 23.36
N GLY A 61 -3.23 -19.34 23.60
CA GLY A 61 -3.60 -18.83 24.93
C GLY A 61 -2.81 -17.61 25.42
N GLY A 62 -2.63 -16.61 24.55
CA GLY A 62 -1.78 -15.44 24.79
C GLY A 62 -2.26 -14.48 25.88
N ASP A 63 -1.36 -14.20 26.82
CA ASP A 63 -1.28 -12.94 27.56
C ASP A 63 0.17 -12.44 27.37
N ASP A 64 0.30 -11.22 26.84
CA ASP A 64 1.47 -10.33 26.94
C ASP A 64 2.75 -10.55 26.11
N ASP A 65 2.76 -11.34 25.03
CA ASP A 65 3.92 -11.34 24.13
C ASP A 65 3.53 -11.42 22.64
N PHE A 66 3.00 -10.31 22.13
CA PHE A 66 2.83 -10.11 20.68
C PHE A 66 4.18 -9.87 19.97
N GLY A 67 5.24 -9.57 20.74
CA GLY A 67 6.54 -9.12 20.25
C GLY A 67 7.48 -10.25 19.81
N ASP A 68 7.44 -11.42 20.45
CA ASP A 68 8.37 -12.52 20.10
C ASP A 68 7.88 -13.45 18.97
N TYR A 69 6.61 -13.43 18.56
CA TYR A 69 6.04 -14.41 17.58
C TYR A 69 5.87 -13.90 16.14
N LEU A 70 6.72 -12.94 15.74
CA LEU A 70 6.73 -12.27 14.45
C LEU A 70 7.74 -12.84 13.43
N ASP A 71 8.23 -14.07 13.64
CA ASP A 71 9.56 -14.46 13.11
C ASP A 71 9.64 -14.80 11.61
N GLU A 72 8.57 -15.27 10.93
CA GLU A 72 8.70 -15.68 9.52
C GLU A 72 7.52 -15.25 8.62
N LYS A 73 6.29 -15.41 9.12
CA LYS A 73 5.10 -15.02 8.36
C LYS A 73 4.90 -13.52 8.31
N SER A 74 5.31 -12.81 9.35
CA SER A 74 5.23 -11.35 9.37
C SER A 74 6.27 -10.72 8.46
N ILE A 75 7.47 -11.31 8.31
CA ILE A 75 8.44 -10.92 7.27
C ILE A 75 7.80 -11.06 5.89
N THR A 76 7.08 -12.15 5.65
CA THR A 76 6.36 -12.35 4.38
C THR A 76 5.26 -11.31 4.19
N ALA A 77 4.47 -11.03 5.24
CA ALA A 77 3.41 -10.01 5.20
C ALA A 77 3.98 -8.62 4.92
N LEU A 78 5.10 -8.26 5.58
CA LEU A 78 5.83 -7.02 5.36
C LEU A 78 6.27 -6.88 3.90
N GLY A 79 6.88 -7.92 3.32
CA GLY A 79 7.29 -7.91 1.91
C GLY A 79 6.12 -7.74 0.95
N VAL A 80 4.92 -8.26 1.29
CA VAL A 80 3.70 -8.02 0.52
C VAL A 80 3.28 -6.55 0.60
N LEU A 81 3.30 -5.93 1.79
CA LEU A 81 2.97 -4.51 1.96
C LEU A 81 3.95 -3.59 1.22
N GLN A 82 5.25 -3.88 1.28
CA GLN A 82 6.28 -3.12 0.55
C GLN A 82 6.08 -3.20 -0.97
N THR A 83 5.68 -4.37 -1.48
CA THR A 83 5.33 -4.55 -2.88
C THR A 83 4.10 -3.73 -3.26
N ILE A 84 3.09 -3.66 -2.38
CA ILE A 84 1.92 -2.79 -2.55
C ILE A 84 2.32 -1.32 -2.60
N GLY A 85 3.15 -0.85 -1.65
CA GLY A 85 3.66 0.53 -1.63
C GLY A 85 4.38 0.89 -2.93
N THR A 86 5.25 0.00 -3.41
CA THR A 86 5.96 0.18 -4.68
C THR A 86 4.99 0.27 -5.86
N LEU A 87 3.98 -0.59 -5.91
CA LEU A 87 2.95 -0.55 -6.95
C LEU A 87 2.19 0.79 -6.95
N ILE A 88 1.82 1.33 -5.78
CA ILE A 88 1.14 2.63 -5.66
C ILE A 88 1.98 3.75 -6.27
N LEU A 89 3.28 3.80 -5.94
CA LEU A 89 4.19 4.83 -6.47
C LEU A 89 4.32 4.77 -8.00
N THR A 90 4.22 3.59 -8.61
CA THR A 90 4.22 3.46 -10.08
C THR A 90 2.95 3.99 -10.76
N LEU A 91 1.90 4.27 -9.98
CA LEU A 91 0.58 4.67 -10.49
C LEU A 91 0.24 6.14 -10.23
N GLU A 92 1.22 6.95 -9.80
CA GLU A 92 1.04 8.39 -9.54
C GLU A 92 0.47 9.15 -10.75
N SER A 93 0.83 8.74 -11.97
CA SER A 93 0.35 9.35 -13.21
C SER A 93 -1.04 8.84 -13.65
N THR A 94 -1.67 7.94 -12.90
CA THR A 94 -2.95 7.28 -13.25
C THR A 94 -3.96 7.32 -12.09
N PRO A 95 -4.51 8.50 -11.75
CA PRO A 95 -5.34 8.70 -10.55
C PRO A 95 -6.62 7.85 -10.53
N ASP A 96 -7.24 7.60 -11.68
CA ASP A 96 -8.45 6.76 -11.76
C ASP A 96 -8.19 5.30 -11.33
N VAL A 97 -7.01 4.78 -11.67
CA VAL A 97 -6.58 3.42 -11.28
C VAL A 97 -6.27 3.37 -9.80
N LEU A 98 -5.59 4.41 -9.30
CA LEU A 98 -5.25 4.52 -7.89
C LEU A 98 -6.50 4.50 -7.00
N LEU A 99 -7.57 5.22 -7.36
CA LEU A 99 -8.85 5.18 -6.64
C LEU A 99 -9.45 3.77 -6.53
N HIS A 100 -9.30 2.96 -7.58
CA HIS A 100 -9.74 1.57 -7.55
C HIS A 100 -8.88 0.72 -6.63
N ILE A 101 -7.56 0.92 -6.65
CA ILE A 101 -6.61 0.22 -5.80
C ILE A 101 -6.82 0.56 -4.33
N GLU A 102 -7.11 1.82 -3.99
CA GLU A 102 -7.45 2.21 -2.62
C GLU A 102 -8.61 1.36 -2.06
N ALA A 103 -9.66 1.14 -2.84
CA ALA A 103 -10.78 0.29 -2.44
C ALA A 103 -10.38 -1.18 -2.27
N ILE A 104 -9.47 -1.68 -3.09
CA ILE A 104 -8.89 -3.02 -2.97
C ILE A 104 -8.05 -3.14 -1.69
N LEU A 105 -7.31 -2.10 -1.32
CA LEU A 105 -6.38 -2.11 -0.19
C LEU A 105 -7.04 -1.77 1.16
N MET A 106 -8.22 -1.16 1.18
CA MET A 106 -8.91 -0.84 2.43
C MET A 106 -9.05 -2.03 3.40
N PRO A 107 -9.41 -3.26 2.97
CA PRO A 107 -9.43 -4.42 3.86
C PRO A 107 -8.08 -4.77 4.49
N VAL A 108 -6.96 -4.48 3.80
CA VAL A 108 -5.60 -4.66 4.31
C VAL A 108 -5.33 -3.66 5.43
N ILE A 109 -5.67 -2.39 5.22
CA ILE A 109 -5.53 -1.33 6.24
C ILE A 109 -6.38 -1.69 7.47
N GLN A 110 -7.65 -2.02 7.25
CA GLN A 110 -8.61 -2.29 8.31
C GLN A 110 -8.18 -3.47 9.19
N VAL A 111 -7.86 -4.63 8.60
CA VAL A 111 -7.51 -5.82 9.39
C VAL A 111 -6.26 -5.60 10.24
N THR A 112 -5.30 -4.83 9.73
CA THR A 112 -4.02 -4.57 10.40
C THR A 112 -4.21 -3.69 11.63
N LEU A 113 -4.95 -2.59 11.46
CA LEU A 113 -5.19 -1.61 12.51
C LEU A 113 -6.18 -2.15 13.57
N GLU A 114 -7.27 -2.81 13.15
CA GLU A 114 -8.27 -3.34 14.09
C GLU A 114 -7.72 -4.49 14.96
N ASN A 115 -6.83 -5.32 14.40
CA ASN A 115 -6.20 -6.41 15.14
C ASN A 115 -4.88 -6.02 15.81
N LYS A 116 -4.52 -4.73 15.78
CA LYS A 116 -3.35 -4.17 16.45
C LYS A 116 -2.04 -4.87 16.07
N LEU A 117 -1.86 -5.13 14.77
CA LEU A 117 -0.64 -5.74 14.24
C LEU A 117 0.48 -4.69 14.18
N TYR A 118 0.97 -4.28 15.34
CA TYR A 118 1.85 -3.13 15.52
C TYR A 118 3.09 -3.13 14.63
N ASP A 119 3.71 -4.30 14.44
CA ASP A 119 4.92 -4.46 13.62
C ASP A 119 4.69 -4.20 12.12
N LEU A 120 3.44 -4.13 11.69
CA LEU A 120 3.06 -3.82 10.30
C LEU A 120 2.55 -2.37 10.16
N TYR A 121 2.49 -1.60 11.24
CA TYR A 121 1.91 -0.25 11.22
C TYR A 121 2.68 0.71 10.31
N ASN A 122 4.02 0.69 10.35
CA ASN A 122 4.84 1.56 9.50
C ASN A 122 4.44 1.43 8.03
N GLU A 123 4.39 0.21 7.51
CA GLU A 123 4.02 -0.05 6.11
C GLU A 123 2.57 0.33 5.79
N ILE A 124 1.63 0.16 6.73
CA ILE A 124 0.25 0.60 6.52
C ILE A 124 0.16 2.12 6.42
N PHE A 125 0.86 2.85 7.29
CA PHE A 125 0.85 4.31 7.22
C PHE A 125 1.61 4.82 6.00
N GLU A 126 2.69 4.17 5.57
CA GLU A 126 3.37 4.44 4.30
C GLU A 126 2.46 4.20 3.07
N ILE A 127 1.63 3.15 3.09
CA ILE A 127 0.64 2.89 2.03
C ILE A 127 -0.40 4.02 1.97
N ILE A 128 -0.93 4.46 3.12
CA ILE A 128 -1.92 5.55 3.18
C ILE A 128 -1.28 6.87 2.74
N ASP A 129 -0.06 7.14 3.20
CA ASP A 129 0.73 8.29 2.78
C ASP A 129 0.93 8.28 1.26
N SER A 130 1.39 7.16 0.70
CA SER A 130 1.62 7.01 -0.74
C SER A 130 0.35 7.20 -1.57
N CYS A 131 -0.79 6.62 -1.15
CA CYS A 131 -2.08 6.80 -1.84
C CYS A 131 -2.51 8.27 -1.83
N THR A 132 -2.51 8.90 -0.65
CA THR A 132 -2.93 10.30 -0.50
C THR A 132 -1.97 11.26 -1.19
N PHE A 133 -0.67 10.93 -1.20
CA PHE A 133 0.35 11.70 -1.87
C PHE A 133 0.14 11.70 -3.38
N ALA A 134 0.05 10.50 -3.97
CA ALA A 134 -0.07 10.28 -5.40
C ALA A 134 -1.40 10.78 -5.97
N ALA A 135 -2.52 10.61 -5.25
CA ALA A 135 -3.83 11.07 -5.70
C ALA A 135 -3.99 12.60 -5.73
N LYS A 136 -3.10 13.35 -5.05
CA LYS A 136 -3.15 14.82 -4.89
C LYS A 136 -4.49 15.35 -4.35
N SER A 137 -5.32 14.47 -3.82
CA SER A 137 -6.65 14.71 -3.27
C SER A 137 -7.00 13.55 -2.33
N ILE A 138 -7.93 13.75 -1.40
CA ILE A 138 -8.35 12.70 -0.47
C ILE A 138 -9.65 12.05 -0.95
N SER A 139 -9.57 10.77 -1.28
CA SER A 139 -10.73 10.00 -1.73
C SER A 139 -11.68 9.64 -0.57
N PRO A 140 -12.94 9.27 -0.86
CA PRO A 140 -13.85 8.72 0.16
C PRO A 140 -13.33 7.47 0.86
N THR A 141 -12.47 6.70 0.19
CA THR A 141 -11.82 5.52 0.76
C THR A 141 -10.74 5.92 1.75
N MET A 142 -9.85 6.85 1.38
CA MET A 142 -8.81 7.32 2.30
C MET A 142 -9.38 8.08 3.50
N TRP A 143 -10.55 8.71 3.38
CA TRP A 143 -11.26 9.23 4.55
C TRP A 143 -11.64 8.16 5.58
N GLN A 144 -11.99 6.95 5.14
CA GLN A 144 -12.21 5.83 6.06
C GLN A 144 -10.90 5.41 6.74
N ALA A 145 -9.77 5.44 6.01
CA ALA A 145 -8.46 5.18 6.60
C ALA A 145 -8.10 6.22 7.67
N PHE A 146 -8.45 7.50 7.49
CA PHE A 146 -8.27 8.53 8.51
C PHE A 146 -9.04 8.21 9.80
N GLU A 147 -10.29 7.75 9.69
CA GLU A 147 -11.07 7.33 10.87
C GLU A 147 -10.40 6.17 11.61
N LEU A 148 -9.83 5.21 10.86
CA LEU A 148 -9.05 4.10 11.43
C LEU A 148 -7.75 4.58 12.09
N ILE A 149 -6.99 5.51 11.49
CA ILE A 149 -5.80 6.11 12.10
C ILE A 149 -6.18 6.73 13.45
N HIS A 150 -7.23 7.54 13.49
CA HIS A 150 -7.68 8.20 14.69
C HIS A 150 -8.20 7.22 15.77
N ALA A 151 -8.91 6.17 15.37
CA ALA A 151 -9.34 5.11 16.28
C ALA A 151 -8.14 4.36 16.87
N THR A 152 -7.16 4.02 16.04
CA THR A 152 -5.91 3.35 16.44
C THR A 152 -5.10 4.19 17.43
N PHE A 153 -4.92 5.48 17.15
CA PHE A 153 -4.24 6.40 18.06
C PHE A 153 -4.93 6.43 19.44
N LYS A 154 -6.26 6.58 19.47
CA LYS A 154 -7.04 6.58 20.72
C LYS A 154 -7.07 5.22 21.44
N ALA A 155 -6.75 4.14 20.75
CA ALA A 155 -6.70 2.79 21.31
C ALA A 155 -5.33 2.42 21.93
N GLY A 156 -4.42 3.40 22.06
CA GLY A 156 -3.13 3.24 22.76
C GLY A 156 -1.91 3.15 21.84
N ALA A 157 -2.04 3.45 20.54
CA ALA A 157 -0.93 3.44 19.58
C ALA A 157 -0.15 4.77 19.54
N GLU A 158 -0.07 5.50 20.65
CA GLU A 158 0.54 6.84 20.72
C GLU A 158 2.04 6.83 20.36
N LEU A 159 2.72 5.70 20.61
CA LEU A 159 4.13 5.49 20.28
C LEU A 159 4.39 5.42 18.76
N TYR A 160 3.36 5.15 17.95
CA TYR A 160 3.43 5.06 16.49
C TYR A 160 3.01 6.37 15.81
N LEU A 161 2.90 7.46 16.57
CA LEU A 161 2.49 8.76 16.02
C LEU A 161 3.45 9.24 14.93
N GLU A 162 4.76 9.02 15.09
CA GLU A 162 5.76 9.40 14.08
C GLU A 162 5.48 8.75 12.73
N ASP A 163 5.08 7.47 12.72
CA ASP A 163 4.73 6.74 11.50
C ASP A 163 3.41 7.26 10.89
N MET A 164 2.48 7.77 11.71
CA MET A 164 1.21 8.33 11.23
C MET A 164 1.37 9.74 10.62
N LEU A 165 2.41 10.49 11.01
CA LEU A 165 2.54 11.91 10.67
C LEU A 165 2.54 12.20 9.17
N PRO A 166 3.25 11.46 8.29
CA PRO A 166 3.25 11.73 6.85
C PRO A 166 1.84 11.66 6.25
N ALA A 167 1.11 10.59 6.56
CA ALA A 167 -0.27 10.42 6.11
C ALA A 167 -1.18 11.54 6.65
N LEU A 168 -1.06 11.88 7.94
CA LEU A 168 -1.85 12.95 8.57
C LEU A 168 -1.57 14.32 7.95
N ASP A 169 -0.30 14.63 7.65
CA ASP A 169 0.11 15.85 6.96
C ASP A 169 -0.55 15.93 5.58
N ASN A 170 -0.57 14.82 4.82
CA ASN A 170 -1.26 14.76 3.54
C ASN A 170 -2.76 15.04 3.66
N PHE A 171 -3.44 14.49 4.68
CA PHE A 171 -4.84 14.80 4.94
C PHE A 171 -5.03 16.29 5.22
N VAL A 172 -4.21 16.91 6.08
CA VAL A 172 -4.33 18.34 6.40
C VAL A 172 -4.09 19.21 5.18
N GLN A 173 -3.02 18.96 4.43
CA GLN A 173 -2.66 19.79 3.27
C GLN A 173 -3.66 19.69 2.11
N ARG A 174 -4.27 18.52 1.90
CA ARG A 174 -5.16 18.27 0.74
C ARG A 174 -6.65 18.49 1.02
N CYS A 175 -7.05 18.63 2.29
CA CYS A 175 -8.45 18.86 2.65
C CYS A 175 -8.84 20.34 2.71
N PHE A 176 -7.86 21.23 2.80
CA PHE A 176 -8.07 22.68 2.84
C PHE A 176 -7.36 23.31 1.63
N PRO A 177 -8.07 23.45 0.49
CA PRO A 177 -7.52 24.10 -0.70
C PRO A 177 -7.26 25.60 -0.51
#